data_AF-A0AAD5DGS7-F1
#
_entry.id   AF-A0AAD5DGS7-F1
#
_cell.length_a   1.000
_cell.length_b   1.000
_cell.length_c   1.000
_cell.angle_alpha   90.00
_cell.angle_beta   90.00
_cell.angle_gamma   90.00
#
_symmetry.space_group_name_H-M   'P 1'
#
loop_
_entity.id
_entity.type
_entity.pdbx_description
1 polymer ?
#
loop_
_entity_poly.entity_id
_entity_poly.type
_entity_poly.pdbx_seq_one_letter_code
_entity_poly.pdbx_strand_id
1 'polypeptide(L)'
;NSSMATKTYTQHLDHHSPLLQCSHSSDEESCSSLSHRTGTIWTAIAHIITGVMGAGVLSLGWSLAQLGWLFGPPAIVVFAAVTGVSTSILSDCYRSPHSDRNASFLQAVSCYLGQYCAVVTVFDYAIQLSICTSICINAGEKNQRICAVLLNESLYGNVIAYTIATATSMRAILKSNCYHEQGHDAPCTYPDSIYMLLFGLVQIVMSQIPNFHDMAWLSVVAAIMSFAYSIIGLGLGFASVVANGEIKGSIGGVSAASATDKVWLVFQGLGDIAFAYPYSIILLEIQDTLKSPPSETRTMKKASRCAIIITTLFYLCCGSFAYAAFGNSTPGNLLTGFGFYEPYWLVDLANVCVVVHLVGGYQVAKRTGRVKGPEKLI
;
A
#
# COMPACT_ATOMS: atom_id res chain seq x y z
N ASN A 1 -18.50 10.96 -67.26
CA ASN A 1 -19.10 12.31 -67.42
C ASN A 1 -20.29 12.41 -66.48
N SER A 2 -20.21 13.38 -65.56
CA SER A 2 -21.22 13.94 -64.65
C SER A 2 -22.52 13.20 -64.33
N SER A 3 -22.70 12.95 -63.02
CA SER A 3 -23.72 13.55 -62.15
C SER A 3 -25.08 13.92 -62.76
N MET A 4 -26.16 13.37 -62.17
CA MET A 4 -27.31 14.18 -61.72
C MET A 4 -28.27 13.36 -60.86
N ALA A 5 -28.57 13.81 -59.63
CA ALA A 5 -29.94 14.01 -59.15
C ALA A 5 -29.94 14.48 -57.69
N THR A 6 -30.05 15.80 -57.55
CA THR A 6 -30.41 16.55 -56.35
C THR A 6 -31.87 16.31 -55.95
N LYS A 7 -32.20 16.25 -54.66
CA LYS A 7 -33.45 16.83 -54.12
C LYS A 7 -33.37 17.07 -52.61
N THR A 8 -33.52 18.35 -52.27
CA THR A 8 -33.66 19.01 -50.97
C THR A 8 -35.03 18.72 -50.34
N TYR A 9 -35.14 18.62 -49.00
CA TYR A 9 -36.26 19.22 -48.25
C TYR A 9 -35.96 19.37 -46.74
N THR A 10 -36.61 20.36 -46.15
CA THR A 10 -36.33 21.12 -44.93
C THR A 10 -36.87 20.54 -43.61
N GLN A 11 -36.33 21.09 -42.52
CA GLN A 11 -36.63 20.94 -41.08
C GLN A 11 -38.09 20.75 -40.65
N HIS A 12 -38.29 19.96 -39.59
CA HIS A 12 -39.27 20.21 -38.54
C HIS A 12 -38.72 19.71 -37.18
N LEU A 13 -38.70 20.58 -36.17
CA LEU A 13 -38.56 20.20 -34.76
C LEU A 13 -39.88 19.61 -34.27
N ASP A 14 -39.83 18.59 -33.39
CA ASP A 14 -40.64 18.53 -32.16
C ASP A 14 -40.16 17.44 -31.18
N HIS A 15 -40.56 17.63 -29.93
CA HIS A 15 -40.08 17.15 -28.63
C HIS A 15 -40.39 15.67 -28.29
N HIS A 16 -39.65 15.13 -27.29
CA HIS A 16 -39.90 13.98 -26.38
C HIS A 16 -39.12 12.65 -26.56
N SER A 17 -38.36 12.32 -25.52
CA SER A 17 -37.48 11.17 -25.26
C SER A 17 -38.21 9.83 -24.96
N PRO A 18 -37.51 8.78 -24.50
CA PRO A 18 -36.67 7.83 -25.23
C PRO A 18 -37.28 6.41 -25.18
N LEU A 19 -36.85 5.45 -26.01
CA LEU A 19 -36.77 4.00 -25.70
C LEU A 19 -36.55 3.17 -26.98
N LEU A 20 -35.66 2.19 -26.86
CA LEU A 20 -35.57 0.95 -27.65
C LEU A 20 -35.15 1.04 -29.12
N GLN A 21 -33.83 0.91 -29.35
CA GLN A 21 -33.34 0.07 -30.44
C GLN A 21 -31.99 -0.56 -30.08
N CYS A 22 -32.03 -1.68 -29.34
CA CYS A 22 -30.92 -2.63 -29.28
C CYS A 22 -31.26 -3.81 -30.19
N SER A 23 -30.62 -3.87 -31.35
CA SER A 23 -30.57 -5.09 -32.16
C SER A 23 -29.49 -4.96 -33.23
N HIS A 24 -28.28 -5.40 -32.92
CA HIS A 24 -27.48 -6.42 -33.62
C HIS A 24 -25.97 -6.23 -33.37
N SER A 25 -25.42 -7.13 -32.55
CA SER A 25 -24.07 -7.70 -32.62
C SER A 25 -22.87 -6.76 -32.86
N SER A 26 -22.20 -6.34 -31.78
CA SER A 26 -20.73 -6.36 -31.55
C SER A 26 -20.37 -5.63 -30.23
N ASP A 27 -20.98 -6.00 -29.10
CA ASP A 27 -20.84 -5.27 -27.83
C ASP A 27 -20.26 -6.13 -26.71
N GLU A 28 -18.93 -6.31 -26.69
CA GLU A 28 -18.20 -6.52 -25.41
C GLU A 28 -17.01 -5.56 -25.25
N GLU A 29 -16.62 -4.81 -26.30
CA GLU A 29 -15.48 -3.89 -26.23
C GLU A 29 -15.86 -2.47 -25.73
N SER A 30 -17.15 -2.14 -25.68
CA SER A 30 -17.62 -0.81 -25.25
C SER A 30 -18.05 -0.72 -23.78
N CYS A 31 -17.99 -1.81 -22.99
CA CYS A 31 -18.47 -1.77 -21.61
C CYS A 31 -17.43 -1.25 -20.59
N SER A 32 -16.16 -1.11 -20.98
CA SER A 32 -15.10 -0.53 -20.11
C SER A 32 -15.01 1.00 -20.18
N SER A 33 -15.62 1.62 -21.20
CA SER A 33 -15.52 3.07 -21.46
C SER A 33 -16.54 3.92 -20.69
N LEU A 34 -17.50 3.29 -19.99
CA LEU A 34 -18.64 3.94 -19.35
C LEU A 34 -18.70 3.76 -17.82
N SER A 35 -17.58 3.49 -17.17
CA SER A 35 -17.43 3.86 -15.75
C SER A 35 -17.26 5.37 -15.68
N HIS A 36 -18.27 6.09 -15.18
CA HIS A 36 -18.20 7.54 -15.02
C HIS A 36 -17.06 7.88 -14.04
N ARG A 37 -15.92 8.32 -14.56
CA ARG A 37 -14.72 8.67 -13.77
C ARG A 37 -15.00 9.93 -12.97
N THR A 38 -15.22 9.78 -11.66
CA THR A 38 -15.54 10.89 -10.74
C THR A 38 -14.35 11.31 -9.89
N GLY A 39 -13.23 10.58 -9.94
CA GLY A 39 -12.05 10.81 -9.10
C GLY A 39 -11.47 12.21 -9.28
N THR A 40 -11.09 12.83 -8.17
CA THR A 40 -10.46 14.15 -8.09
C THR A 40 -9.07 14.06 -7.47
N ILE A 41 -8.33 15.17 -7.48
CA ILE A 41 -7.05 15.26 -6.78
C ILE A 41 -7.17 14.90 -5.29
N TRP A 42 -8.25 15.33 -4.63
CA TRP A 42 -8.47 15.08 -3.20
C TRP A 42 -8.81 13.62 -2.92
N THR A 43 -9.65 13.00 -3.75
CA THR A 43 -9.95 11.57 -3.59
C THR A 43 -8.72 10.73 -3.89
N ALA A 44 -7.89 11.11 -4.87
CA ALA A 44 -6.62 10.43 -5.14
C ALA A 44 -5.64 10.56 -3.97
N ILE A 45 -5.46 11.76 -3.40
CA ILE A 45 -4.64 11.95 -2.19
C ILE A 45 -5.14 11.06 -1.05
N ALA A 46 -6.45 11.05 -0.79
CA ALA A 46 -7.05 10.24 0.27
C ALA A 46 -6.84 8.73 0.04
N HIS A 47 -7.03 8.24 -1.20
CA HIS A 47 -6.80 6.84 -1.53
C HIS A 47 -5.33 6.44 -1.44
N ILE A 48 -4.40 7.31 -1.86
CA ILE A 48 -2.96 7.07 -1.73
C ILE A 48 -2.59 6.97 -0.25
N ILE A 49 -2.96 7.96 0.57
CA ILE A 49 -2.64 7.95 2.00
C ILE A 49 -3.23 6.72 2.66
N THR A 50 -4.50 6.39 2.37
CA THR A 50 -5.16 5.18 2.89
C THR A 50 -4.43 3.90 2.51
N GLY A 51 -4.00 3.76 1.25
CA GLY A 51 -3.31 2.56 0.78
C GLY A 51 -1.88 2.42 1.29
N VAL A 52 -1.25 3.54 1.67
CA VAL A 52 0.13 3.58 2.18
C VAL A 52 0.17 3.44 3.71
N MET A 53 -0.79 4.04 4.41
CA MET A 53 -0.95 3.95 5.87
C MET A 53 -1.36 2.52 6.26
N GLY A 54 -0.37 1.65 6.48
CA GLY A 54 -0.55 0.22 6.73
C GLY A 54 0.22 -0.29 7.93
N ALA A 55 0.40 -1.62 8.03
CA ALA A 55 1.18 -2.25 9.08
C ALA A 55 2.62 -1.72 9.17
N GLY A 56 3.21 -1.29 8.04
CA GLY A 56 4.57 -0.76 7.99
C GLY A 56 4.80 0.51 8.81
N VAL A 57 3.77 1.30 9.13
CA VAL A 57 3.96 2.49 9.98
C VAL A 57 4.28 2.14 11.43
N LEU A 58 3.80 0.98 11.90
CA LEU A 58 3.94 0.53 13.28
C LEU A 58 5.36 0.06 13.60
N SER A 59 6.11 -0.36 12.58
CA SER A 59 7.48 -0.87 12.71
C SER A 59 8.55 0.21 12.47
N LEU A 60 8.18 1.40 11.98
CA LEU A 60 9.13 2.51 11.73
C LEU A 60 10.00 2.88 12.93
N GLY A 61 9.44 2.82 14.15
CA GLY A 61 10.21 3.06 15.37
C GLY A 61 11.32 2.02 15.57
N TRP A 62 11.02 0.75 15.28
CA TRP A 62 11.98 -0.34 15.34
C TRP A 62 13.06 -0.20 14.26
N SER A 63 12.69 0.20 13.04
CA SER A 63 13.69 0.47 12.00
C SER A 63 14.61 1.62 12.41
N LEU A 64 14.09 2.70 13.00
CA LEU A 64 14.92 3.75 13.60
C LEU A 64 15.81 3.23 14.73
N ALA A 65 15.37 2.26 15.53
CA ALA A 65 16.21 1.63 16.53
C ALA A 65 17.37 0.84 15.90
N GLN A 66 17.19 0.20 14.75
CA GLN A 66 18.28 -0.48 14.06
C GLN A 66 19.29 0.48 13.45
N LEU A 67 18.83 1.60 12.88
CA LEU A 67 19.66 2.58 12.17
C LEU A 67 20.25 3.68 13.08
N GLY A 68 19.57 4.00 14.18
CA GLY A 68 19.89 5.13 15.06
C GLY A 68 19.40 6.48 14.55
N TRP A 69 19.55 7.51 15.38
CA TRP A 69 19.17 8.89 15.04
C TRP A 69 19.94 9.45 13.85
N LEU A 70 21.16 8.97 13.61
CA LEU A 70 21.99 9.46 12.51
C LEU A 70 21.48 9.01 11.14
N PHE A 71 21.04 7.75 11.00
CA PHE A 71 20.69 7.18 9.69
C PHE A 71 19.19 6.92 9.52
N GLY A 72 18.43 6.77 10.60
CA GLY A 72 17.00 6.44 10.55
C GLY A 72 16.14 7.50 9.87
N PRO A 73 16.04 8.74 10.41
CA PRO A 73 15.26 9.80 9.77
C PRO A 73 15.72 10.14 8.34
N PRO A 74 17.03 10.24 8.03
CA PRO A 74 17.49 10.41 6.65
C PRO A 74 17.08 9.28 5.72
N ALA A 75 17.08 8.01 6.18
CA ALA A 75 16.61 6.90 5.38
C ALA A 75 15.13 7.07 4.99
N ILE A 76 14.25 7.47 5.90
CA ILE A 76 12.84 7.74 5.58
C ILE A 76 12.71 8.79 4.46
N VAL A 77 13.51 9.86 4.50
CA VAL A 77 13.51 10.92 3.47
C VAL A 77 14.03 10.41 2.13
N VAL A 78 15.10 9.61 2.13
CA VAL A 78 15.65 9.00 0.91
C VAL A 78 14.61 8.11 0.23
N PHE A 79 13.92 7.27 1.00
CA PHE A 79 12.89 6.39 0.46
C PHE A 79 11.72 7.17 -0.10
N ALA A 80 11.27 8.22 0.59
CA ALA A 80 10.24 9.13 0.07
C ALA A 80 10.65 9.78 -1.26
N ALA A 81 11.92 10.18 -1.40
CA ALA A 81 12.44 10.75 -2.64
C ALA A 81 12.44 9.72 -3.78
N VAL A 82 12.89 8.48 -3.49
CA VAL A 82 12.84 7.37 -4.47
C VAL A 82 11.40 7.10 -4.89
N THR A 83 10.46 7.00 -3.94
CA THR A 83 9.04 6.86 -4.23
C THR A 83 8.50 8.01 -5.09
N GLY A 84 8.94 9.25 -4.85
CA GLY A 84 8.56 10.41 -5.68
C GLY A 84 8.99 10.28 -7.15
N VAL A 85 10.19 9.76 -7.38
CA VAL A 85 10.69 9.47 -8.73
C VAL A 85 9.92 8.30 -9.35
N SER A 86 9.80 7.17 -8.63
CA SER A 86 9.11 5.97 -9.10
C SER A 86 7.66 6.26 -9.48
N THR A 87 6.92 6.98 -8.65
CA THR A 87 5.51 7.33 -8.92
C THR A 87 5.36 8.28 -10.10
N SER A 88 6.32 9.18 -10.32
CA SER A 88 6.30 10.07 -11.47
C SER A 88 6.47 9.30 -12.78
N ILE A 89 7.40 8.35 -12.82
CA ILE A 89 7.62 7.50 -13.99
C ILE A 89 6.41 6.58 -14.21
N LEU A 90 5.92 5.91 -13.16
CA LEU A 90 4.79 5.00 -13.27
C LEU A 90 3.51 5.72 -13.74
N SER A 91 3.30 6.98 -13.33
CA SER A 91 2.15 7.77 -13.80
C SER A 91 2.18 8.04 -15.32
N ASP A 92 3.37 8.09 -15.92
CA ASP A 92 3.54 8.26 -17.37
C ASP A 92 3.26 6.95 -18.12
N CYS A 93 3.52 5.80 -17.50
CA CYS A 93 3.18 4.47 -18.02
C CYS A 93 1.67 4.15 -18.01
N TYR A 94 0.81 5.10 -17.63
CA TYR A 94 -0.64 4.88 -17.65
C TYR A 94 -1.22 4.80 -19.07
N ARG A 95 -0.66 5.54 -20.04
CA ARG A 95 -1.14 5.55 -21.44
C ARG A 95 -0.14 4.95 -22.41
N SER A 96 -0.48 3.79 -22.98
CA SER A 96 0.30 3.12 -24.01
C SER A 96 0.52 4.01 -25.25
N PRO A 97 1.65 3.90 -25.96
CA PRO A 97 1.90 4.56 -27.25
C PRO A 97 0.81 4.30 -28.31
N HIS A 98 0.03 3.22 -28.16
CA HIS A 98 -1.03 2.80 -29.10
C HIS A 98 -2.46 3.10 -28.61
N SER A 99 -2.62 4.06 -27.67
CA SER A 99 -3.91 4.62 -27.20
C SER A 99 -4.70 3.79 -26.17
N ASP A 100 -4.25 2.58 -25.82
CA ASP A 100 -4.86 1.80 -24.74
C ASP A 100 -4.38 2.26 -23.34
N ARG A 101 -5.30 2.22 -22.37
CA ARG A 101 -5.05 2.62 -20.97
C ARG A 101 -4.67 1.39 -20.14
N ASN A 102 -3.74 1.56 -19.22
CA ASN A 102 -3.40 0.52 -18.25
C ASN A 102 -4.07 0.82 -16.90
N ALA A 103 -5.15 0.11 -16.59
CA ALA A 103 -5.92 0.31 -15.37
C ALA A 103 -5.24 -0.29 -14.11
N SER A 104 -4.23 -1.15 -14.29
CA SER A 104 -3.46 -1.73 -13.17
C SER A 104 -1.96 -1.84 -13.49
N PHE A 105 -1.16 -1.97 -12.43
CA PHE A 105 0.29 -2.17 -12.55
C PHE A 105 0.64 -3.38 -13.44
N LEU A 106 -0.09 -4.48 -13.29
CA LEU A 106 0.08 -5.69 -14.10
C LEU A 106 -0.20 -5.46 -15.58
N GLN A 107 -1.26 -4.71 -15.91
CA GLN A 107 -1.56 -4.36 -17.30
C GLN A 107 -0.45 -3.49 -17.91
N ALA A 108 0.04 -2.51 -17.16
CA ALA A 108 1.16 -1.68 -17.62
C ALA A 108 2.43 -2.50 -17.84
N VAL A 109 2.73 -3.44 -16.95
CA VAL A 109 3.85 -4.39 -17.12
C VAL A 109 3.65 -5.22 -18.39
N SER A 110 2.47 -5.82 -18.60
CA SER A 110 2.19 -6.61 -19.80
C SER A 110 2.23 -5.78 -21.10
N CYS A 111 1.76 -4.53 -21.09
CA CYS A 111 1.70 -3.67 -22.27
C CYS A 111 3.08 -3.13 -22.68
N TYR A 112 3.88 -2.62 -21.73
CA TYR A 112 5.16 -1.97 -22.05
C TYR A 112 6.35 -2.92 -22.13
N LEU A 113 6.33 -4.07 -21.44
CA LEU A 113 7.48 -4.98 -21.46
C LEU A 113 7.59 -5.83 -22.74
N GLY A 114 6.74 -5.61 -23.74
CA GLY A 114 6.96 -6.10 -25.11
C GLY A 114 8.17 -5.42 -25.79
N GLN A 115 8.45 -4.16 -25.45
CA GLN A 115 9.64 -3.42 -25.90
C GLN A 115 9.85 -2.18 -25.01
N TYR A 116 10.84 -2.26 -24.11
CA TYR A 116 11.41 -1.14 -23.32
C TYR A 116 10.60 -0.59 -22.12
N CYS A 117 10.57 -1.30 -20.98
CA CYS A 117 10.56 -0.65 -19.65
C CYS A 117 10.84 -1.61 -18.47
N ALA A 118 12.09 -2.07 -18.33
CA ALA A 118 12.55 -2.80 -17.14
C ALA A 118 12.97 -1.85 -15.99
N VAL A 119 13.03 -0.54 -16.24
CA VAL A 119 13.59 0.44 -15.29
C VAL A 119 12.61 0.74 -14.14
N VAL A 120 11.29 0.73 -14.39
CA VAL A 120 10.28 1.15 -13.40
C VAL A 120 10.04 0.08 -12.32
N THR A 121 10.09 -1.19 -12.69
CA THR A 121 10.08 -2.32 -11.75
C THR A 121 11.40 -2.40 -10.97
N VAL A 122 12.53 -2.09 -11.59
CA VAL A 122 13.84 -2.12 -10.92
C VAL A 122 13.99 -1.01 -9.88
N PHE A 123 13.35 0.17 -10.01
CA PHE A 123 13.53 1.27 -9.05
C PHE A 123 12.61 1.22 -7.82
N ASP A 124 11.40 0.65 -7.91
CA ASP A 124 10.56 0.39 -6.72
C ASP A 124 11.03 -0.86 -5.96
N TYR A 125 11.64 -1.83 -6.67
CA TYR A 125 12.35 -2.98 -6.07
C TYR A 125 13.81 -2.69 -5.71
N ALA A 126 14.40 -1.57 -6.14
CA ALA A 126 15.79 -1.20 -5.84
C ALA A 126 16.05 -1.10 -4.34
N ILE A 127 14.97 -0.94 -3.55
CA ILE A 127 15.08 -0.94 -2.09
C ILE A 127 14.63 -2.25 -1.43
N GLN A 128 13.91 -3.14 -2.14
CA GLN A 128 13.59 -4.48 -1.64
C GLN A 128 14.63 -5.56 -2.03
N LEU A 129 15.51 -5.31 -3.02
CA LEU A 129 16.47 -6.31 -3.51
C LEU A 129 17.85 -5.75 -3.86
N SER A 130 18.45 -4.89 -3.02
CA SER A 130 19.82 -4.41 -3.25
C SER A 130 20.92 -5.47 -3.00
N ILE A 131 20.59 -6.76 -2.83
CA ILE A 131 21.61 -7.83 -2.76
C ILE A 131 21.58 -8.78 -3.97
N CYS A 132 20.56 -8.79 -4.84
CA CYS A 132 20.43 -9.92 -5.78
C CYS A 132 20.32 -9.66 -7.28
N THR A 133 20.43 -8.45 -7.83
CA THR A 133 20.36 -8.38 -9.31
C THR A 133 21.10 -7.22 -9.99
N SER A 134 22.42 -7.39 -10.11
CA SER A 134 23.22 -6.86 -11.24
C SER A 134 22.91 -7.53 -12.59
N ILE A 135 21.71 -8.10 -12.81
CA ILE A 135 21.38 -8.86 -14.02
C ILE A 135 19.96 -8.51 -14.49
N CYS A 136 19.86 -7.58 -15.43
CA CYS A 136 18.92 -7.57 -16.58
C CYS A 136 18.70 -6.13 -17.08
N ILE A 137 19.78 -5.54 -17.61
CA ILE A 137 19.69 -4.39 -18.52
C ILE A 137 20.02 -4.92 -19.92
N ASN A 138 19.12 -5.75 -20.46
CA ASN A 138 18.82 -5.91 -21.88
C ASN A 138 17.94 -7.15 -22.10
N ALA A 139 17.00 -7.04 -23.07
CA ALA A 139 16.30 -8.12 -23.79
C ALA A 139 14.85 -8.47 -23.37
N GLY A 140 13.89 -8.06 -24.21
CA GLY A 140 12.73 -8.84 -24.69
C GLY A 140 11.78 -9.55 -23.71
N GLU A 141 10.86 -10.35 -24.25
CA GLU A 141 9.74 -11.06 -23.59
C GLU A 141 10.09 -11.79 -22.26
N LYS A 142 11.35 -12.16 -22.04
CA LYS A 142 11.81 -12.75 -20.76
C LYS A 142 11.61 -11.82 -19.56
N ASN A 143 11.56 -10.50 -19.76
CA ASN A 143 11.41 -9.51 -18.68
C ASN A 143 9.99 -9.46 -18.08
N GLN A 144 8.94 -9.79 -18.85
CA GLN A 144 7.57 -9.85 -18.33
C GLN A 144 7.43 -10.91 -17.25
N ARG A 145 8.03 -12.08 -17.47
CA ARG A 145 7.99 -13.21 -16.52
C ARG A 145 8.73 -12.85 -15.23
N ILE A 146 9.88 -12.20 -15.32
CA ILE A 146 10.64 -11.75 -14.15
C ILE A 146 9.83 -10.72 -13.35
N CYS A 147 9.23 -9.72 -14.01
CA CYS A 147 8.42 -8.71 -13.33
C CYS A 147 7.15 -9.30 -12.69
N ALA A 148 6.52 -10.29 -13.33
CA ALA A 148 5.38 -11.00 -12.76
C ALA A 148 5.78 -11.84 -11.54
N VAL A 149 6.93 -12.51 -11.58
CA VAL A 149 7.47 -13.25 -10.42
C VAL A 149 7.77 -12.31 -9.26
N LEU A 150 8.42 -11.17 -9.53
CA LEU A 150 8.73 -10.17 -8.52
C LEU A 150 7.46 -9.60 -7.88
N LEU A 151 6.44 -9.24 -8.67
CA LEU A 151 5.17 -8.76 -8.13
C LEU A 151 4.50 -9.81 -7.23
N ASN A 152 4.52 -11.07 -7.66
CA ASN A 152 3.94 -12.15 -6.87
C ASN A 152 4.67 -12.35 -5.53
N GLU A 153 6.00 -12.17 -5.51
CA GLU A 153 6.79 -12.16 -4.28
C GLU A 153 6.36 -11.02 -3.35
N SER A 154 6.21 -9.79 -3.86
CA SER A 154 5.77 -8.64 -3.04
C SER A 154 4.35 -8.83 -2.48
N LEU A 155 3.43 -9.40 -3.27
CA LEU A 155 2.10 -9.75 -2.80
C LEU A 155 2.16 -10.82 -1.69
N TYR A 156 3.02 -11.83 -1.85
CA TYR A 156 3.23 -12.85 -0.83
C TYR A 156 3.86 -12.28 0.46
N GLY A 157 4.84 -11.38 0.32
CA GLY A 157 5.46 -10.66 1.43
C GLY A 157 4.46 -9.81 2.21
N ASN A 158 3.57 -9.10 1.53
CA ASN A 158 2.45 -8.38 2.16
C ASN A 158 1.55 -9.30 2.98
N VAL A 159 1.20 -10.49 2.45
CA VAL A 159 0.38 -11.47 3.18
C VAL A 159 1.08 -11.99 4.43
N ILE A 160 2.39 -12.26 4.36
CA ILE A 160 3.19 -12.65 5.54
C ILE A 160 3.17 -11.52 6.58
N ALA A 161 3.48 -10.30 6.17
CA ALA A 161 3.52 -9.14 7.07
C ALA A 161 2.15 -8.91 7.73
N TYR A 162 1.06 -9.02 6.99
CA TYR A 162 -0.30 -8.86 7.53
C TYR A 162 -0.64 -9.96 8.53
N THR A 163 -0.19 -11.19 8.27
CA THR A 163 -0.39 -12.32 9.18
C THR A 163 0.37 -12.12 10.49
N ILE A 164 1.64 -11.70 10.42
CA ILE A 164 2.47 -11.42 11.60
C ILE A 164 1.91 -10.24 12.40
N ALA A 165 1.54 -9.14 11.73
CA ALA A 165 1.00 -7.95 12.38
C ALA A 165 -0.35 -8.23 13.06
N THR A 166 -1.23 -9.00 12.42
CA THR A 166 -2.52 -9.41 13.00
C THR A 166 -2.30 -10.31 14.22
N ALA A 167 -1.43 -11.31 14.11
CA ALA A 167 -1.12 -12.20 15.23
C ALA A 167 -0.53 -11.44 16.43
N THR A 168 0.41 -10.53 16.16
CA THR A 168 1.04 -9.69 17.17
C THR A 168 0.01 -8.79 17.86
N SER A 169 -0.93 -8.23 17.10
CA SER A 169 -1.98 -7.34 17.62
C SER A 169 -2.99 -8.12 18.48
N MET A 170 -3.39 -9.32 18.04
CA MET A 170 -4.24 -10.24 18.81
C MET A 170 -3.57 -10.65 20.13
N ARG A 171 -2.28 -11.01 20.08
CA ARG A 171 -1.49 -11.30 21.29
C ARG A 171 -1.45 -10.09 22.21
N ALA A 172 -1.24 -8.89 21.67
CA ALA A 172 -1.16 -7.67 22.46
C ALA A 172 -2.45 -7.43 23.26
N ILE A 173 -3.62 -7.57 22.62
CA ILE A 173 -4.93 -7.43 23.28
C ILE A 173 -5.07 -8.41 24.45
N LEU A 174 -4.75 -9.69 24.23
CA LEU A 174 -4.90 -10.71 25.27
C LEU A 174 -3.91 -10.51 26.43
N LYS A 175 -2.69 -10.07 26.11
CA LYS A 175 -1.68 -9.76 27.11
C LYS A 175 -2.09 -8.52 27.92
N SER A 176 -2.66 -7.51 27.27
CA SER A 176 -3.23 -6.31 27.89
C SER A 176 -4.31 -6.65 28.92
N ASN A 177 -5.35 -7.39 28.48
CA ASN A 177 -6.45 -7.81 29.34
C ASN A 177 -5.97 -8.67 30.51
N CYS A 178 -5.03 -9.60 30.27
CA CYS A 178 -4.48 -10.45 31.32
C CYS A 178 -3.76 -9.64 32.40
N TYR A 179 -2.95 -8.65 32.02
CA TYR A 179 -2.27 -7.79 33.00
C TYR A 179 -3.23 -6.86 33.74
N HIS A 180 -4.32 -6.44 33.09
CA HIS A 180 -5.36 -5.65 33.75
C HIS A 180 -6.10 -6.49 34.81
N GLU A 181 -6.44 -7.74 34.49
CA GLU A 181 -7.20 -8.61 35.39
C GLU A 181 -6.34 -9.23 36.51
N GLN A 182 -5.13 -9.67 36.18
CA GLN A 182 -4.28 -10.50 37.06
C GLN A 182 -3.11 -9.72 37.67
N GLY A 183 -2.93 -8.45 37.30
CA GLY A 183 -1.81 -7.62 37.70
C GLY A 183 -0.57 -7.80 36.81
N HIS A 184 0.33 -6.82 36.85
CA HIS A 184 1.46 -6.70 35.92
C HIS A 184 2.51 -7.82 36.04
N ASP A 185 2.58 -8.48 37.20
CA ASP A 185 3.54 -9.56 37.45
C ASP A 185 3.02 -10.95 37.04
N ALA A 186 1.80 -11.03 36.49
CA ALA A 186 1.21 -12.29 36.07
C ALA A 186 1.97 -12.92 34.88
N PRO A 187 2.16 -14.26 34.85
CA PRO A 187 2.81 -14.95 33.74
C PRO A 187 1.87 -15.07 32.52
N CYS A 188 1.55 -13.94 31.89
CA CYS A 188 0.70 -13.85 30.71
C CYS A 188 1.49 -14.19 29.44
N THR A 189 1.40 -15.44 28.97
CA THR A 189 2.05 -15.89 27.73
C THR A 189 1.04 -16.42 26.74
N TYR A 190 1.09 -15.89 25.51
CA TYR A 190 0.21 -16.29 24.41
C TYR A 190 1.07 -16.48 23.15
N PRO A 191 1.07 -17.67 22.52
CA PRO A 191 1.88 -17.93 21.33
C PRO A 191 1.28 -17.26 20.09
N ASP A 192 2.11 -16.62 19.27
CA ASP A 192 1.65 -15.97 18.03
C ASP A 192 1.11 -16.97 16.99
N SER A 193 1.65 -18.19 16.98
CA SER A 193 1.37 -19.22 15.96
C SER A 193 -0.11 -19.56 15.83
N ILE A 194 -0.86 -19.58 16.94
CA ILE A 194 -2.30 -19.85 16.93
C ILE A 194 -3.05 -18.72 16.21
N TYR A 195 -2.71 -17.46 16.49
CA TYR A 195 -3.35 -16.31 15.85
C TYR A 195 -2.96 -16.17 14.37
N MET A 196 -1.73 -16.55 14.00
CA MET A 196 -1.33 -16.65 12.60
C MET A 196 -2.18 -17.67 11.85
N LEU A 197 -2.40 -18.86 12.44
CA LEU A 197 -3.25 -19.90 11.85
C LEU A 197 -4.71 -19.45 11.72
N LEU A 198 -5.26 -18.82 12.77
CA LEU A 198 -6.63 -18.29 12.77
C LEU A 198 -6.81 -17.21 11.70
N PHE A 199 -5.86 -16.27 11.59
CA PHE A 199 -5.91 -15.27 10.54
C PHE A 199 -5.80 -15.90 9.15
N GLY A 200 -4.93 -16.89 8.96
CA GLY A 200 -4.84 -17.67 7.73
C GLY A 200 -6.18 -18.32 7.34
N LEU A 201 -6.91 -18.88 8.30
CA LEU A 201 -8.26 -19.42 8.07
C LEU A 201 -9.25 -18.34 7.62
N VAL A 202 -9.23 -17.17 8.27
CA VAL A 202 -10.05 -16.02 7.86
C VAL A 202 -9.71 -15.61 6.42
N GLN A 203 -8.42 -15.55 6.07
CA GLN A 203 -7.97 -15.23 4.71
C GLN A 203 -8.47 -16.25 3.68
N ILE A 204 -8.44 -17.55 4.02
CA ILE A 204 -9.01 -18.61 3.17
C ILE A 204 -10.51 -18.39 2.98
N VAL A 205 -11.28 -18.10 4.04
CA VAL A 205 -12.72 -17.84 3.93
C VAL A 205 -12.99 -16.61 3.06
N MET A 206 -12.29 -15.51 3.31
CA MET A 206 -12.42 -14.26 2.55
C MET A 206 -12.06 -14.45 1.07
N SER A 207 -11.13 -15.37 0.75
CA SER A 207 -10.78 -15.72 -0.63
C SER A 207 -11.94 -16.28 -1.45
N GLN A 208 -12.90 -16.94 -0.81
CA GLN A 208 -14.02 -17.60 -1.47
C GLN A 208 -15.13 -16.63 -1.90
N ILE A 209 -15.14 -15.39 -1.40
CA ILE A 209 -16.21 -14.41 -1.69
C ILE A 209 -16.14 -13.98 -3.18
N PRO A 210 -17.09 -14.33 -4.07
CA PRO A 210 -16.88 -14.23 -5.52
C PRO A 210 -16.98 -12.81 -6.09
N ASN A 211 -17.77 -11.92 -5.47
CA ASN A 211 -18.17 -10.64 -6.06
C ASN A 211 -17.92 -9.40 -5.16
N PHE A 212 -16.98 -8.58 -5.65
CA PHE A 212 -16.51 -7.25 -5.25
C PHE A 212 -17.50 -6.09 -5.05
N HIS A 213 -18.63 -6.16 -5.75
CA HIS A 213 -19.12 -4.98 -6.47
C HIS A 213 -19.68 -3.84 -5.59
N ASP A 214 -19.98 -4.09 -4.32
CA ASP A 214 -20.43 -3.09 -3.35
C ASP A 214 -19.43 -2.78 -2.22
N MET A 215 -18.17 -3.22 -2.31
CA MET A 215 -17.23 -3.17 -1.17
C MET A 215 -16.51 -1.83 -0.97
N ALA A 216 -17.04 -0.74 -1.53
CA ALA A 216 -16.58 0.61 -1.21
C ALA A 216 -16.60 0.88 0.30
N TRP A 217 -17.59 0.32 1.01
CA TRP A 217 -17.69 0.43 2.47
C TRP A 217 -16.51 -0.25 3.18
N LEU A 218 -15.96 -1.35 2.65
CA LEU A 218 -14.82 -2.01 3.30
C LEU A 218 -13.54 -1.20 3.13
N SER A 219 -13.32 -0.57 1.97
CA SER A 219 -12.21 0.37 1.79
C SER A 219 -12.33 1.58 2.72
N VAL A 220 -13.55 2.07 2.97
CA VAL A 220 -13.80 3.15 3.94
C VAL A 220 -13.50 2.68 5.37
N VAL A 221 -13.94 1.49 5.77
CA VAL A 221 -13.63 0.91 7.08
C VAL A 221 -12.11 0.73 7.24
N ALA A 222 -11.43 0.15 6.25
CA ALA A 222 -9.99 -0.01 6.24
C ALA A 222 -9.26 1.33 6.44
N ALA A 223 -9.69 2.38 5.74
CA ALA A 223 -9.17 3.73 5.92
C ALA A 223 -9.36 4.27 7.34
N ILE A 224 -10.58 4.20 7.87
CA ILE A 224 -10.88 4.69 9.22
C ILE A 224 -10.01 3.96 10.24
N MET A 225 -9.90 2.64 10.13
CA MET A 225 -9.09 1.83 11.04
C MET A 225 -7.60 2.17 10.92
N SER A 226 -7.09 2.41 9.71
CA SER A 226 -5.68 2.75 9.49
C SER A 226 -5.29 4.09 10.08
N PHE A 227 -6.12 5.11 9.89
CA PHE A 227 -5.93 6.40 10.54
C PHE A 227 -6.08 6.29 12.06
N ALA A 228 -7.06 5.53 12.56
CA ALA A 228 -7.31 5.39 13.99
C ALA A 228 -6.09 4.83 14.74
N TYR A 229 -5.59 3.64 14.36
CA TYR A 229 -4.44 3.07 15.07
C TYR A 229 -3.18 3.91 14.90
N SER A 230 -3.00 4.57 13.75
CA SER A 230 -1.79 5.35 13.48
C SER A 230 -1.77 6.64 14.30
N ILE A 231 -2.90 7.33 14.43
CA ILE A 231 -3.04 8.53 15.28
C ILE A 231 -2.89 8.15 16.76
N ILE A 232 -3.50 7.04 17.19
CA ILE A 232 -3.34 6.53 18.56
C ILE A 232 -1.87 6.21 18.85
N GLY A 233 -1.20 5.47 17.97
CA GLY A 233 0.22 5.13 18.11
C GLY A 233 1.11 6.36 18.16
N LEU A 234 0.86 7.35 17.29
CA LEU A 234 1.57 8.63 17.29
C LEU A 234 1.37 9.39 18.61
N GLY A 235 0.12 9.48 19.08
CA GLY A 235 -0.25 10.18 20.31
C GLY A 235 0.36 9.51 21.55
N LEU A 236 0.29 8.19 21.65
CA LEU A 236 0.93 7.41 22.71
C LEU A 236 2.46 7.55 22.67
N GLY A 237 3.07 7.53 21.48
CA GLY A 237 4.50 7.78 21.26
C GLY A 237 4.91 9.14 21.80
N PHE A 238 4.21 10.19 21.39
CA PHE A 238 4.46 11.55 21.85
C PHE A 238 4.26 11.69 23.37
N ALA A 239 3.15 11.18 23.92
CA ALA A 239 2.88 11.20 25.35
C ALA A 239 3.99 10.48 26.15
N SER A 240 4.51 9.37 25.63
CA SER A 240 5.62 8.64 26.27
C SER A 240 6.91 9.44 26.28
N VAL A 241 7.22 10.19 25.21
CA VAL A 241 8.39 11.10 25.19
C VAL A 241 8.25 12.17 26.27
N VAL A 242 7.06 12.78 26.38
CA VAL A 242 6.79 13.81 27.40
C VAL A 242 6.88 13.21 28.80
N ALA A 243 6.32 12.03 29.04
CA ALA A 243 6.32 11.36 30.33
C ALA A 243 7.73 10.91 30.78
N ASN A 244 8.56 10.44 29.84
CA ASN A 244 9.95 10.07 30.14
C ASN A 244 10.80 11.28 30.56
N GLY A 245 10.49 12.48 30.07
CA GLY A 245 11.31 13.67 30.30
C GLY A 245 12.68 13.64 29.60
N GLU A 246 12.95 12.62 28.78
CA GLU A 246 14.19 12.44 28.02
C GLU A 246 13.91 11.90 26.62
N ILE A 247 14.78 12.25 25.67
CA ILE A 247 14.78 11.67 24.32
C ILE A 247 15.70 10.45 24.35
N LYS A 248 15.11 9.25 24.29
CA LYS A 248 15.87 7.99 24.24
C LYS A 248 16.42 7.73 22.83
N GLY A 249 17.15 6.62 22.73
CA GLY A 249 17.75 6.14 21.49
C GLY A 249 19.17 6.65 21.32
N SER A 250 20.06 5.75 20.90
CA SER A 250 21.44 6.11 20.61
C SER A 250 21.59 6.72 19.22
N ILE A 251 22.70 7.42 18.98
CA ILE A 251 23.03 7.97 17.66
C ILE A 251 23.18 6.88 16.59
N GLY A 252 23.78 5.73 16.94
CA GLY A 252 24.06 4.62 16.03
C GLY A 252 23.07 3.45 16.09
N GLY A 253 22.01 3.56 16.89
CA GLY A 253 21.02 2.51 17.08
C GLY A 253 21.49 1.37 18.00
N VAL A 254 20.81 0.23 17.89
CA VAL A 254 21.07 -1.00 18.62
C VAL A 254 22.52 -1.47 18.41
N SER A 255 23.21 -1.81 19.49
CA SER A 255 24.51 -2.48 19.43
C SER A 255 24.34 -3.96 19.09
N ALA A 256 25.19 -4.50 18.22
CA ALA A 256 25.16 -5.90 17.84
C ALA A 256 26.42 -6.63 18.31
N ALA A 257 26.34 -7.96 18.44
CA ALA A 257 27.45 -8.80 18.88
C ALA A 257 28.63 -8.81 17.89
N SER A 258 28.34 -8.63 16.60
CA SER A 258 29.33 -8.54 15.54
C SER A 258 28.98 -7.46 14.51
N ALA A 259 29.96 -7.05 13.71
CA ALA A 259 29.73 -6.14 12.59
C ALA A 259 28.74 -6.72 11.57
N THR A 260 28.79 -8.03 11.32
CA THR A 260 27.87 -8.73 10.40
C THR A 260 26.43 -8.67 10.92
N ASP A 261 26.22 -8.90 12.22
CA ASP A 261 24.89 -8.79 12.83
C ASP A 261 24.37 -7.36 12.76
N LYS A 262 25.25 -6.36 12.96
CA LYS A 262 24.86 -4.96 12.82
C LYS A 262 24.43 -4.64 11.39
N VAL A 263 25.18 -5.11 10.39
CA VAL A 263 24.84 -4.95 8.98
C VAL A 263 23.49 -5.60 8.67
N TRP A 264 23.26 -6.81 9.16
CA TRP A 264 21.99 -7.52 8.99
C TRP A 264 20.80 -6.77 9.58
N LEU A 265 20.94 -6.23 10.79
CA LEU A 265 19.91 -5.41 11.44
C LEU A 265 19.61 -4.11 10.67
N VAL A 266 20.65 -3.44 10.16
CA VAL A 266 20.49 -2.25 9.33
C VAL A 266 19.72 -2.59 8.04
N PHE A 267 20.05 -3.70 7.38
CA PHE A 267 19.30 -4.14 6.19
C PHE A 267 17.85 -4.49 6.49
N GLN A 268 17.57 -5.15 7.61
CA GLN A 268 16.18 -5.38 8.03
C GLN A 268 15.42 -4.07 8.27
N GLY A 269 16.05 -3.11 8.96
CA GLY A 269 15.44 -1.80 9.19
C GLY A 269 15.19 -1.03 7.88
N LEU A 270 16.11 -1.10 6.91
CA LEU A 270 15.91 -0.50 5.58
C LEU A 270 14.79 -1.20 4.82
N GLY A 271 14.71 -2.54 4.85
CA GLY A 271 13.63 -3.30 4.23
C GLY A 271 12.27 -2.99 4.82
N ASP A 272 12.21 -2.80 6.13
CA ASP A 272 11.01 -2.40 6.87
C ASP A 272 10.54 -0.97 6.51
N ILE A 273 11.47 -0.02 6.37
CA ILE A 273 11.14 1.31 5.82
C ILE A 273 10.63 1.18 4.38
N ALA A 274 11.22 0.30 3.56
CA ALA A 274 10.77 0.05 2.18
C ALA A 274 9.32 -0.40 2.13
N PHE A 275 8.99 -1.35 3.01
CA PHE A 275 7.67 -1.93 3.13
C PHE A 275 6.60 -0.89 3.46
N ALA A 276 6.95 0.20 4.14
CA ALA A 276 6.03 1.28 4.46
C ALA A 276 5.63 2.16 3.24
N TYR A 277 6.25 2.01 2.07
CA TYR A 277 5.95 2.79 0.85
C TYR A 277 5.43 1.96 -0.33
N PRO A 278 4.27 1.26 -0.24
CA PRO A 278 3.76 0.36 -1.28
C PRO A 278 3.04 1.10 -2.43
N TYR A 279 3.68 2.08 -3.07
CA TYR A 279 3.04 2.94 -4.06
C TYR A 279 2.76 2.27 -5.41
N SER A 280 3.67 1.43 -5.91
CA SER A 280 3.54 0.83 -7.26
C SER A 280 2.27 0.02 -7.46
N ILE A 281 1.80 -0.65 -6.41
CA ILE A 281 0.64 -1.54 -6.46
C ILE A 281 -0.65 -0.74 -6.65
N ILE A 282 -0.79 0.39 -5.94
CA ILE A 282 -2.06 1.14 -5.88
C ILE A 282 -2.13 2.30 -6.89
N LEU A 283 -1.00 2.78 -7.40
CA LEU A 283 -0.93 4.05 -8.15
C LEU A 283 -1.82 4.06 -9.40
N LEU A 284 -1.67 3.04 -10.27
CA LEU A 284 -2.39 3.02 -11.54
C LEU A 284 -3.88 2.77 -11.37
N GLU A 285 -4.27 1.98 -10.37
CA GLU A 285 -5.67 1.75 -10.04
C GLU A 285 -6.35 3.06 -9.60
N ILE A 286 -5.67 3.87 -8.77
CA ILE A 286 -6.16 5.19 -8.37
C ILE A 286 -6.21 6.14 -9.58
N GLN A 287 -5.15 6.15 -10.40
CA GLN A 287 -5.08 6.98 -11.59
C GLN A 287 -6.22 6.67 -12.57
N ASP A 288 -6.62 5.40 -12.69
CA ASP A 288 -7.71 4.98 -13.56
C ASP A 288 -9.09 5.53 -13.10
N THR A 289 -9.26 5.91 -11.84
CA THR A 289 -10.50 6.54 -11.36
C THR A 289 -10.62 8.04 -11.66
N LEU A 290 -9.52 8.71 -12.02
CA LEU A 290 -9.46 10.17 -12.14
C LEU A 290 -10.26 10.71 -13.32
N LYS A 291 -11.06 11.76 -13.07
CA LYS A 291 -11.74 12.49 -14.13
C LYS A 291 -10.75 13.24 -15.03
N SER A 292 -11.12 13.43 -16.29
CA SER A 292 -10.37 14.18 -17.30
C SER A 292 -11.35 15.02 -18.12
N PRO A 293 -11.11 16.34 -18.36
CA PRO A 293 -9.90 17.12 -18.08
C PRO A 293 -9.76 17.64 -16.62
N PRO A 294 -8.54 18.03 -16.16
CA PRO A 294 -7.24 17.95 -16.84
C PRO A 294 -6.69 16.50 -16.88
N SER A 295 -5.59 16.27 -17.60
CA SER A 295 -5.05 14.91 -17.79
C SER A 295 -4.79 14.18 -16.49
N GLU A 296 -5.12 12.89 -16.50
CA GLU A 296 -5.10 12.00 -15.35
C GLU A 296 -3.69 11.86 -14.79
N THR A 297 -2.68 11.74 -15.66
CA THR A 297 -1.25 11.76 -15.29
C THR A 297 -0.84 13.04 -14.57
N ARG A 298 -1.30 14.22 -15.04
CA ARG A 298 -0.95 15.50 -14.39
C ARG A 298 -1.61 15.61 -13.03
N THR A 299 -2.87 15.18 -12.92
CA THR A 299 -3.61 15.14 -11.65
C THR A 299 -2.95 14.16 -10.69
N MET A 300 -2.59 12.96 -11.15
CA MET A 300 -1.96 11.92 -10.35
C MET A 300 -0.59 12.36 -9.82
N LYS A 301 0.29 12.92 -10.66
CA LYS A 301 1.61 13.44 -10.21
C LYS A 301 1.47 14.51 -9.12
N LYS A 302 0.47 15.39 -9.22
CA LYS A 302 0.18 16.38 -8.17
C LYS A 302 -0.33 15.73 -6.89
N ALA A 303 -1.26 14.78 -7.01
CA ALA A 303 -1.78 14.02 -5.88
C ALA A 303 -0.67 13.24 -5.16
N SER A 304 0.14 12.48 -5.91
CA SER A 304 1.26 11.70 -5.37
C SER A 304 2.28 12.57 -4.65
N ARG A 305 2.70 13.70 -5.24
CA ARG A 305 3.64 14.61 -4.55
C ARG A 305 3.08 15.11 -3.21
N CYS A 306 1.81 15.51 -3.19
CA CYS A 306 1.17 15.97 -1.96
C CYS A 306 1.06 14.84 -0.93
N ALA A 307 0.61 13.66 -1.34
CA ALA A 307 0.48 12.50 -0.47
C ALA A 307 1.83 12.05 0.11
N ILE A 308 2.88 11.98 -0.72
CA ILE A 308 4.24 11.59 -0.27
C ILE A 308 4.75 12.56 0.80
N ILE A 309 4.56 13.88 0.62
CA ILE A 309 4.98 14.85 1.64
C ILE A 309 4.24 14.61 2.96
N ILE A 310 2.92 14.41 2.91
CA ILE A 310 2.10 14.19 4.10
C ILE A 310 2.50 12.88 4.80
N THR A 311 2.63 11.78 4.06
CA THR A 311 3.00 10.47 4.62
C THR A 311 4.43 10.47 5.17
N THR A 312 5.37 11.12 4.49
CA THR A 312 6.76 11.23 4.98
C THR A 312 6.83 11.97 6.31
N LEU A 313 6.12 13.09 6.44
CA LEU A 313 6.05 13.83 7.71
C LEU A 313 5.44 12.96 8.80
N PHE A 314 4.35 12.26 8.48
CA PHE A 314 3.69 11.36 9.41
C PHE A 314 4.60 10.21 9.86
N TYR A 315 5.35 9.60 8.93
CA TYR A 315 6.30 8.52 9.18
C TYR A 315 7.50 8.97 10.01
N LEU A 316 8.04 10.15 9.72
CA LEU A 316 9.09 10.77 10.54
C LEU A 316 8.59 10.98 11.97
N CYS A 317 7.37 11.49 12.16
CA CYS A 317 6.81 11.66 13.49
C CYS A 317 6.59 10.33 14.21
N CYS A 318 5.96 9.34 13.57
CA CYS A 318 5.70 8.03 14.18
C CYS A 318 7.00 7.33 14.56
N GLY A 319 7.95 7.22 13.62
CA GLY A 319 9.23 6.59 13.87
C GLY A 319 10.04 7.31 14.94
N SER A 320 10.14 8.65 14.85
CA SER A 320 10.96 9.44 15.77
C SER A 320 10.38 9.46 17.18
N PHE A 321 9.06 9.63 17.36
CA PHE A 321 8.48 9.59 18.70
C PHE A 321 8.54 8.18 19.31
N ALA A 322 8.36 7.13 18.51
CA ALA A 322 8.58 5.77 18.97
C ALA A 322 10.01 5.56 19.46
N TYR A 323 11.01 5.96 18.66
CA TYR A 323 12.41 5.79 19.02
C TYR A 323 12.84 6.69 20.19
N ALA A 324 12.30 7.91 20.27
CA ALA A 324 12.50 8.80 21.42
C ALA A 324 11.84 8.26 22.71
N ALA A 325 10.75 7.51 22.60
CA ALA A 325 10.04 6.94 23.75
C ALA A 325 10.69 5.65 24.28
N PHE A 326 11.20 4.79 23.39
CA PHE A 326 11.66 3.44 23.73
C PHE A 326 13.15 3.18 23.47
N GLY A 327 13.82 4.07 22.74
CA GLY A 327 15.24 3.97 22.39
C GLY A 327 15.58 2.66 21.69
N ASN A 328 16.74 2.09 22.03
CA ASN A 328 17.22 0.85 21.42
C ASN A 328 16.34 -0.38 21.75
N SER A 329 15.39 -0.25 22.67
CA SER A 329 14.41 -1.30 23.01
C SER A 329 13.06 -1.10 22.31
N THR A 330 13.00 -0.26 21.27
CA THR A 330 11.77 -0.02 20.51
C THR A 330 11.24 -1.34 19.94
N PRO A 331 9.97 -1.72 20.17
CA PRO A 331 9.41 -2.97 19.67
C PRO A 331 9.10 -2.89 18.17
N GLY A 332 9.09 -4.06 17.51
CA GLY A 332 8.72 -4.19 16.09
C GLY A 332 7.28 -3.78 15.75
N ASN A 333 6.40 -3.69 16.75
CA ASN A 333 5.11 -3.02 16.64
C ASN A 333 5.03 -1.97 17.75
N LEU A 334 4.95 -0.69 17.38
CA LEU A 334 4.88 0.44 18.29
C LEU A 334 3.85 0.24 19.41
N LEU A 335 2.67 -0.32 19.08
CA LEU A 335 1.58 -0.52 20.04
C LEU A 335 1.90 -1.53 21.14
N THR A 336 2.91 -2.38 20.96
CA THR A 336 3.34 -3.33 22.00
C THR A 336 4.34 -2.72 22.99
N GLY A 337 4.80 -1.49 22.75
CA GLY A 337 5.86 -0.84 23.53
C GLY A 337 5.37 -0.05 24.72
N PHE A 338 4.14 0.47 24.63
CA PHE A 338 3.58 1.37 25.66
C PHE A 338 3.41 0.72 27.02
N GLY A 339 3.57 -0.60 27.10
CA GLY A 339 3.27 -1.37 28.28
C GLY A 339 1.78 -1.28 28.59
N PHE A 340 1.26 -2.33 29.18
CA PHE A 340 -0.18 -2.50 29.36
C PHE A 340 -0.69 -1.70 30.56
N TYR A 341 -0.20 -0.47 30.72
CA TYR A 341 -0.25 0.30 31.95
C TYR A 341 -1.54 1.11 32.08
N GLU A 342 -1.79 2.09 31.20
CA GLU A 342 -3.09 2.78 31.04
C GLU A 342 -2.96 3.90 29.98
N PRO A 343 -4.02 4.19 29.19
CA PRO A 343 -5.27 3.45 29.10
C PRO A 343 -5.11 2.16 28.26
N TYR A 344 -5.22 0.99 28.89
CA TYR A 344 -5.10 -0.31 28.23
C TYR A 344 -6.14 -0.47 27.11
N TRP A 345 -7.36 0.05 27.32
CA TRP A 345 -8.44 0.03 26.33
C TRP A 345 -8.08 0.78 25.04
N LEU A 346 -7.22 1.81 25.12
CA LEU A 346 -6.82 2.60 23.95
C LEU A 346 -5.80 1.83 23.12
N VAL A 347 -4.89 1.10 23.79
CA VAL A 347 -3.96 0.17 23.13
C VAL A 347 -4.74 -0.99 22.49
N ASP A 348 -5.75 -1.54 23.19
CA ASP A 348 -6.58 -2.60 22.65
C ASP A 348 -7.41 -2.13 21.45
N LEU A 349 -8.00 -0.94 21.53
CA LEU A 349 -8.71 -0.31 20.42
C LEU A 349 -7.80 -0.17 19.20
N ALA A 350 -6.58 0.34 19.38
CA ALA A 350 -5.62 0.48 18.29
C ALA A 350 -5.25 -0.88 17.67
N ASN A 351 -5.03 -1.92 18.47
CA ASN A 351 -4.73 -3.26 17.97
C ASN A 351 -5.95 -3.90 17.28
N VAL A 352 -7.18 -3.67 17.76
CA VAL A 352 -8.41 -4.09 17.06
C VAL A 352 -8.52 -3.39 15.71
N CYS A 353 -8.24 -2.08 15.64
CA CYS A 353 -8.19 -1.34 14.38
C CYS A 353 -7.17 -1.96 13.41
N VAL A 354 -5.98 -2.37 13.87
CA VAL A 354 -5.00 -3.08 13.02
C VAL A 354 -5.59 -4.37 12.46
N VAL A 355 -6.17 -5.24 13.30
CA VAL A 355 -6.77 -6.50 12.85
C VAL A 355 -7.84 -6.25 11.80
N VAL A 356 -8.79 -5.35 12.07
CA VAL A 356 -9.89 -5.04 11.14
C VAL A 356 -9.36 -4.47 9.82
N HIS A 357 -8.36 -3.58 9.87
CA HIS A 357 -7.71 -3.06 8.69
C HIS A 357 -7.11 -4.18 7.82
N LEU A 358 -6.34 -5.09 8.44
CA LEU A 358 -5.61 -6.13 7.72
C LEU A 358 -6.50 -7.24 7.15
N VAL A 359 -7.68 -7.48 7.74
CA VAL A 359 -8.71 -8.32 7.12
C VAL A 359 -9.19 -7.70 5.79
N GLY A 360 -9.36 -6.38 5.73
CA GLY A 360 -9.76 -5.66 4.53
C GLY A 360 -8.70 -5.61 3.42
N GLY A 361 -7.42 -5.68 3.79
CA GLY A 361 -6.28 -5.65 2.85
C GLY A 361 -6.25 -6.81 1.84
N TYR A 362 -6.94 -7.92 2.11
CA TYR A 362 -7.01 -9.07 1.22
C TYR A 362 -7.65 -8.77 -0.15
N GLN A 363 -8.54 -7.77 -0.20
CA GLN A 363 -9.25 -7.42 -1.43
C GLN A 363 -8.33 -6.93 -2.55
N VAL A 364 -7.24 -6.24 -2.18
CA VAL A 364 -6.24 -5.73 -3.12
C VAL A 364 -5.57 -6.90 -3.84
N ALA A 365 -5.16 -7.94 -3.11
CA ALA A 365 -4.52 -9.13 -3.70
C ALA A 365 -5.43 -9.85 -4.72
N LYS A 366 -6.74 -9.94 -4.46
CA LYS A 366 -7.69 -10.59 -5.37
C LYS A 366 -8.01 -9.75 -6.62
N ARG A 367 -8.04 -8.42 -6.51
CA ARG A 367 -8.23 -7.51 -7.65
C ARG A 367 -7.01 -7.54 -8.57
N THR A 368 -5.81 -7.52 -8.00
CA THR A 368 -4.55 -7.57 -8.76
C THR A 368 -4.35 -8.95 -9.43
N GLY A 369 -4.80 -10.05 -8.83
CA GLY A 369 -4.65 -11.41 -9.40
C GLY A 369 -5.55 -11.77 -10.60
N ARG A 370 -6.53 -10.93 -11.00
CA ARG A 370 -7.44 -11.18 -12.13
C ARG A 370 -6.87 -10.74 -13.49
N VAL A 371 -5.60 -11.02 -13.77
CA VAL A 371 -5.13 -11.02 -15.16
C VAL A 371 -5.68 -12.29 -15.80
N LYS A 372 -6.71 -12.15 -16.65
CA LYS A 372 -7.04 -13.22 -17.60
C LYS A 372 -5.75 -13.52 -18.35
N GLY A 373 -5.26 -14.76 -18.24
CA GLY A 373 -4.17 -15.23 -19.10
C GLY A 373 -4.54 -14.99 -20.57
N PRO A 374 -3.55 -15.02 -21.48
CA PRO A 374 -3.80 -14.76 -22.89
C PRO A 374 -4.77 -15.82 -23.42
N GLU A 375 -6.06 -15.50 -23.45
CA GLU A 375 -7.05 -16.28 -24.19
C GLU A 375 -6.79 -16.00 -25.67
N LYS A 376 -5.98 -16.90 -26.25
CA LYS A 376 -5.97 -17.29 -27.66
C LYS A 376 -5.69 -16.17 -28.69
N LEU A 377 -4.41 -15.96 -28.94
CA LEU A 377 -3.90 -15.70 -30.29
C LEU A 377 -3.43 -17.04 -30.89
N ILE A 378 -4.37 -17.80 -31.48
CA ILE A 378 -4.11 -18.71 -32.60
C ILE A 378 -5.07 -18.32 -33.70
#